data_AF-A0A7W6FWK7-F1
#
_entry.id   AF-A0A7W6FWK7-F1
#
_cell.length_a   1.000
_cell.length_b   1.000
_cell.length_c   1.000
_cell.angle_alpha   90.00
_cell.angle_beta   90.00
_cell.angle_gamma   90.00
#
_symmetry.space_group_name_H-M   'P 1'
#
loop_
_entity.id
_entity.type
_entity.pdbx_description
1 polymer ?
#
loop_
_entity_poly.entity_id
_entity_poly.type
_entity_poly.pdbx_seq_one_letter_code
_entity_poly.pdbx_strand_id
1 'polypeptide(L)'
;MTALAGISGIEDPRLIAANAPNFFADAWRERHWLLSPGNATVDPPNGFALGINSEFERSQDRLHIHMACLRPDVQRVLASRIVSLDLDRFAPLGFRLGGRWVWATRVDGADAMDFDPLRTLRDRMPEVKAQIGRQTLIVVRETLPTGEPTIVLLTNPASGQGRGSFAVERFIRSGCD
;
A
#
# COMPACT_ATOMS: atom_id res chain seq x y z
N MET A 1 -14.13 -20.89 4.60
CA MET A 1 -12.85 -20.23 4.93
C MET A 1 -11.84 -20.58 3.85
N THR A 2 -11.39 -19.61 3.07
CA THR A 2 -10.26 -19.82 2.14
C THR A 2 -8.99 -19.83 2.98
N ALA A 3 -8.26 -20.94 3.01
CA ALA A 3 -6.98 -20.98 3.69
C ALA A 3 -6.00 -20.02 2.99
N LEU A 4 -5.43 -19.08 3.74
CA LEU A 4 -4.34 -18.19 3.28
C LEU A 4 -3.19 -18.96 2.61
N ALA A 5 -2.97 -20.21 3.02
CA ALA A 5 -1.92 -21.09 2.52
C ALA A 5 -1.93 -21.31 0.99
N GLY A 6 -3.05 -21.07 0.32
CA GLY A 6 -3.15 -21.26 -1.13
C GLY A 6 -3.05 -19.99 -1.97
N ILE A 7 -3.05 -18.79 -1.38
CA ILE A 7 -3.09 -17.52 -2.15
C ILE A 7 -1.67 -17.14 -2.54
N SER A 8 -1.45 -17.00 -3.86
CA SER A 8 -0.12 -16.77 -4.46
C SER A 8 0.40 -15.35 -4.24
N GLY A 9 -0.43 -14.34 -4.49
CA GLY A 9 -0.08 -12.94 -4.32
C GLY A 9 -1.09 -12.01 -4.97
N ILE A 10 -0.67 -10.80 -5.34
CA ILE A 10 -1.55 -9.75 -5.85
C ILE A 10 -2.30 -10.14 -7.14
N GLU A 11 -1.71 -11.02 -7.94
CA GLU A 11 -2.25 -11.60 -9.17
C GLU A 11 -3.34 -12.65 -8.94
N ASP A 12 -3.45 -13.18 -7.72
CA ASP A 12 -4.33 -14.30 -7.45
C ASP A 12 -5.79 -13.93 -7.77
N PRO A 13 -6.50 -14.71 -8.60
CA PRO A 13 -7.87 -14.39 -9.00
C PRO A 13 -8.83 -14.21 -7.81
N ARG A 14 -8.54 -14.84 -6.66
CA ARG A 14 -9.34 -14.70 -5.45
C ARG A 14 -9.22 -13.32 -4.80
N LEU A 15 -8.15 -12.57 -5.06
CA LEU A 15 -7.99 -11.18 -4.61
C LEU A 15 -8.67 -10.18 -5.55
N ILE A 16 -9.08 -10.63 -6.74
CA ILE A 16 -9.68 -9.80 -7.79
C ILE A 16 -11.20 -10.00 -7.85
N ALA A 17 -11.72 -11.07 -7.23
CA ALA A 17 -13.15 -11.37 -7.17
C ALA A 17 -13.97 -10.25 -6.49
N ALA A 18 -15.25 -10.14 -6.85
CA ALA A 18 -16.16 -9.12 -6.33
C ALA A 18 -16.35 -9.17 -4.80
N ASN A 19 -16.17 -10.35 -4.20
CA ASN A 19 -16.23 -10.60 -2.77
C ASN A 19 -14.85 -11.01 -2.20
N ALA A 20 -13.77 -10.55 -2.82
CA ALA A 20 -12.42 -10.79 -2.33
C ALA A 20 -12.28 -10.35 -0.86
N PRO A 21 -11.64 -11.16 0.00
CA PRO A 21 -11.33 -10.77 1.36
C PRO A 21 -10.33 -9.59 1.38
N ASN A 22 -10.51 -8.67 2.33
CA ASN A 22 -9.63 -7.52 2.51
C ASN A 22 -8.45 -7.87 3.42
N PHE A 23 -7.40 -8.47 2.86
CA PHE A 23 -6.21 -8.83 3.63
C PHE A 23 -5.42 -7.62 4.15
N PHE A 24 -5.58 -6.43 3.56
CA PHE A 24 -5.03 -5.20 4.14
C PHE A 24 -5.71 -4.84 5.45
N ALA A 25 -7.03 -5.03 5.57
CA ALA A 25 -7.72 -4.86 6.85
C ALA A 25 -7.27 -5.90 7.88
N ASP A 26 -7.00 -7.14 7.46
CA ASP A 26 -6.45 -8.16 8.35
C ASP A 26 -5.07 -7.75 8.86
N ALA A 27 -4.15 -7.36 7.97
CA ALA A 27 -2.82 -6.86 8.35
C ALA A 27 -2.90 -5.60 9.23
N TRP A 28 -3.82 -4.68 8.96
CA TRP A 28 -4.02 -3.48 9.77
C TRP A 28 -4.37 -3.78 11.23
N ARG A 29 -5.19 -4.81 11.49
CA ARG A 29 -5.53 -5.22 12.87
C ARG A 29 -4.32 -5.76 13.63
N GLU A 30 -3.36 -6.33 12.90
CA GLU A 30 -2.11 -6.85 13.44
C GLU A 30 -1.02 -5.76 13.63
N ARG A 31 -1.29 -4.49 13.31
CA ARG A 31 -0.32 -3.37 13.42
C ARG A 31 0.33 -3.22 14.80
N HIS A 32 -0.38 -3.66 15.84
CA HIS A 32 0.11 -3.59 17.21
C HIS A 32 1.40 -4.38 17.42
N TRP A 33 1.64 -5.47 16.68
CA TRP A 33 2.90 -6.21 16.77
C TRP A 33 4.12 -5.38 16.39
N LEU A 34 3.96 -4.44 15.46
CA LEU A 34 5.01 -3.50 15.06
C LEU A 34 5.08 -2.29 15.99
N LEU A 35 3.92 -1.69 16.28
CA LEU A 35 3.84 -0.35 16.88
C LEU A 35 3.89 -0.37 18.41
N SER A 36 3.20 -1.33 19.03
CA SER A 36 3.08 -1.42 20.47
C SER A 36 2.54 -2.80 20.84
N PRO A 37 3.43 -3.81 21.01
CA PRO A 37 3.01 -5.17 21.30
C PRO A 37 2.08 -5.23 22.53
N GLY A 38 0.93 -5.88 22.37
CA GLY A 38 -0.12 -5.96 23.40
C GLY A 38 -1.14 -4.81 23.40
N ASN A 39 -0.96 -3.78 22.57
CA ASN A 39 -1.92 -2.67 22.45
C ASN A 39 -2.60 -2.68 21.06
N ALA A 40 -3.69 -3.44 20.92
CA ALA A 40 -4.45 -3.54 19.68
C ALA A 40 -5.12 -2.23 19.24
N THR A 41 -5.24 -1.24 20.13
CA THR A 41 -5.86 0.07 19.86
C THR A 41 -4.85 1.16 19.53
N VAL A 42 -3.57 0.83 19.39
CA VAL A 42 -2.54 1.79 18.98
C VAL A 42 -2.90 2.43 17.64
N ASP A 43 -2.87 3.76 17.62
CA ASP A 43 -3.07 4.56 16.42
C ASP A 43 -1.75 4.59 15.62
N PRO A 44 -1.74 4.20 14.34
CA PRO A 44 -0.53 4.24 13.54
C PRO A 44 -0.06 5.68 13.30
N PRO A 45 1.25 5.96 13.43
CA PRO A 45 1.80 7.27 13.08
C PRO A 45 1.73 7.49 11.56
N ASN A 46 1.91 8.75 11.14
CA ASN A 46 2.12 9.09 9.74
C ASN A 46 3.27 8.28 9.15
N GLY A 47 3.06 7.75 7.94
CA GLY A 47 4.02 6.89 7.27
C GLY A 47 3.97 5.42 7.67
N PHE A 48 3.11 4.99 8.61
CA PHE A 48 2.83 3.57 8.78
C PHE A 48 2.29 2.99 7.48
N ALA A 49 2.93 1.92 7.00
CA ALA A 49 2.72 1.39 5.67
C ALA A 49 2.48 -0.12 5.68
N LEU A 50 1.46 -0.51 4.92
CA LEU A 50 1.22 -1.89 4.49
C LEU A 50 1.54 -1.99 3.01
N GLY A 51 2.14 -3.07 2.54
CA GLY A 51 2.39 -3.21 1.11
C GLY A 51 2.41 -4.64 0.61
N ILE A 52 2.03 -4.82 -0.64
CA ILE A 52 2.08 -6.09 -1.37
C ILE A 52 2.89 -5.91 -2.65
N ASN A 53 3.89 -6.77 -2.84
CA ASN A 53 4.74 -6.77 -4.01
C ASN A 53 4.05 -7.38 -5.23
N SER A 54 4.43 -6.91 -6.41
CA SER A 54 4.19 -7.58 -7.69
C SER A 54 4.74 -9.02 -7.68
N GLU A 55 4.15 -9.90 -8.48
CA GLU A 55 4.69 -11.24 -8.75
C GLU A 55 6.13 -11.21 -9.30
N PHE A 56 6.52 -10.13 -9.96
CA PHE A 56 7.87 -9.97 -10.54
C PHE A 56 8.89 -9.36 -9.57
N GLU A 57 8.47 -8.91 -8.39
CA GLU A 57 9.33 -8.23 -7.41
C GLU A 57 9.38 -8.93 -6.05
N ARG A 58 8.87 -10.17 -5.98
CA ARG A 58 8.93 -11.02 -4.78
C ARG A 58 9.72 -12.30 -5.03
N SER A 59 10.12 -12.97 -3.95
CA SER A 59 10.83 -14.25 -3.98
C SER A 59 9.97 -15.44 -3.52
N GLN A 60 8.80 -15.19 -2.94
CA GLN A 60 7.89 -16.19 -2.39
C GLN A 60 6.55 -16.14 -3.12
N ASP A 61 6.04 -17.29 -3.57
CA ASP A 61 4.72 -17.42 -4.21
C ASP A 61 3.62 -17.68 -3.19
N ARG A 62 3.61 -16.85 -2.15
CA ARG A 62 2.56 -16.81 -1.14
C ARG A 62 2.25 -15.38 -0.79
N LEU A 63 0.97 -15.08 -0.62
CA LEU A 63 0.49 -13.79 -0.16
C LEU A 63 1.17 -13.45 1.18
N HIS A 64 1.91 -12.34 1.17
CA HIS A 64 2.43 -11.69 2.35
C HIS A 64 2.27 -10.18 2.18
N ILE A 65 1.90 -9.52 3.29
CA ILE A 65 1.81 -8.08 3.36
C ILE A 65 2.98 -7.61 4.22
N HIS A 66 3.81 -6.76 3.65
CA HIS A 66 4.84 -6.05 4.39
C HIS A 66 4.17 -5.04 5.31
N MET A 67 4.66 -4.95 6.54
CA MET A 67 4.19 -3.98 7.52
C MET A 67 5.42 -3.33 8.15
N ALA A 68 5.57 -2.03 7.92
CA ALA A 68 6.61 -1.22 8.55
C ALA A 68 6.27 0.26 8.36
N CYS A 69 7.26 1.16 8.38
CA CYS A 69 7.05 2.58 8.14
C CYS A 69 7.83 3.07 6.92
N LEU A 70 7.29 4.07 6.24
CA LEU A 70 7.96 4.69 5.10
C LEU A 70 9.33 5.24 5.50
N ARG A 71 10.27 5.17 4.57
CA ARG A 71 11.56 5.85 4.71
C ARG A 71 11.31 7.37 4.83
N PRO A 72 12.12 8.10 5.62
CA PRO A 72 11.83 9.50 5.94
C PRO A 72 11.87 10.42 4.72
N ASP A 73 12.65 10.07 3.71
CA ASP A 73 12.68 10.79 2.43
C ASP A 73 11.41 10.61 1.62
N VAL A 74 10.86 9.39 1.58
CA VAL A 74 9.56 9.12 0.94
C VAL A 74 8.43 9.82 1.70
N GLN A 75 8.43 9.69 3.03
CA GLN A 75 7.43 10.27 3.91
C GLN A 75 7.32 11.78 3.75
N ARG A 76 8.47 12.48 3.76
CA ARG A 76 8.51 13.94 3.62
C ARG A 76 7.90 14.42 2.31
N VAL A 77 8.20 13.73 1.21
CA VAL A 77 7.63 14.12 -0.09
C VAL A 77 6.14 13.82 -0.13
N LEU A 78 5.71 12.67 0.39
CA LEU A 78 4.29 12.34 0.46
C LEU A 78 3.50 13.38 1.27
N ALA A 79 3.97 13.71 2.48
CA ALA A 79 3.37 14.73 3.34
C ALA A 79 3.27 16.10 2.64
N SER A 80 4.27 16.49 1.83
CA SER A 80 4.24 17.74 1.07
C SER A 80 3.21 17.79 -0.06
N ARG A 81 2.69 16.63 -0.49
CA ARG A 81 1.78 16.49 -1.64
C ARG A 81 0.38 16.03 -1.26
N ILE A 82 0.17 15.60 -0.01
CA ILE A 82 -1.04 14.90 0.42
C ILE A 82 -2.35 15.62 0.08
N VAL A 83 -2.40 16.94 0.28
CA VAL A 83 -3.58 17.77 -0.03
C VAL A 83 -3.87 17.88 -1.53
N SER A 84 -2.86 17.67 -2.38
CA SER A 84 -2.99 17.73 -3.84
C SER A 84 -3.32 16.39 -4.49
N LEU A 85 -3.42 15.32 -3.70
CA LEU A 85 -3.73 13.99 -4.23
C LEU A 85 -5.17 13.90 -4.68
N ASP A 86 -5.35 13.32 -5.86
CA ASP A 86 -6.66 13.04 -6.44
C ASP A 86 -7.38 11.94 -5.65
N LEU A 87 -8.68 12.14 -5.43
CA LEU A 87 -9.53 11.27 -4.63
C LEU A 87 -10.26 10.22 -5.47
N ASP A 88 -10.30 10.37 -6.80
CA ASP A 88 -11.11 9.55 -7.69
C ASP A 88 -10.26 8.69 -8.64
N ARG A 89 -9.02 9.08 -8.90
CA ARG A 89 -8.09 8.33 -9.76
C ARG A 89 -6.67 8.33 -9.23
N PHE A 90 -5.87 7.37 -9.68
CA PHE A 90 -4.42 7.46 -9.51
C PHE A 90 -3.84 8.55 -10.43
N ALA A 91 -2.99 9.40 -9.87
CA ALA A 91 -2.29 10.46 -10.59
C ALA A 91 -0.79 10.46 -10.23
N PRO A 92 0.09 11.05 -11.07
CA PRO A 92 1.50 11.16 -10.72
C PRO A 92 1.68 11.97 -9.44
N LEU A 93 2.34 11.37 -8.45
CA LEU A 93 2.66 11.96 -7.15
C LEU A 93 3.61 13.17 -7.27
N GLY A 94 4.32 13.29 -8.39
CA GLY A 94 5.16 14.45 -8.69
C GLY A 94 6.62 14.30 -8.26
N PHE A 95 7.07 13.09 -7.92
CA PHE A 95 8.50 12.79 -7.78
C PHE A 95 8.86 11.40 -8.30
N ARG A 96 10.16 11.18 -8.48
CA ARG A 96 10.72 9.91 -8.95
C ARG A 96 11.29 9.11 -7.80
N LEU A 97 10.88 7.84 -7.70
CA LEU A 97 11.50 6.85 -6.84
C LEU A 97 12.20 5.81 -7.71
N GLY A 98 13.48 5.54 -7.44
CA GLY A 98 14.29 4.67 -8.32
C GLY A 98 14.33 5.15 -9.78
N GLY A 99 14.16 6.46 -10.03
CA GLY A 99 14.10 7.04 -11.37
C GLY A 99 12.72 6.99 -12.05
N ARG A 100 11.68 6.52 -11.37
CA ARG A 100 10.34 6.30 -11.94
C ARG A 100 9.29 7.17 -11.26
N TRP A 101 8.37 7.72 -12.03
CA TRP A 101 7.21 8.42 -11.49
C TRP A 101 6.34 7.47 -10.67
N VAL A 102 5.90 7.93 -9.51
CA VAL A 102 5.00 7.16 -8.65
C VAL A 102 3.57 7.60 -8.85
N TRP A 103 2.64 6.65 -8.92
CA TRP A 103 1.22 6.95 -8.97
C TRP A 103 0.63 6.89 -7.58
N ALA A 104 -0.21 7.87 -7.26
CA ALA A 104 -0.85 7.96 -5.96
C ALA A 104 -2.32 8.39 -6.07
N THR A 105 -3.12 7.95 -5.11
CA THR A 105 -4.46 8.46 -4.81
C THR A 105 -4.64 8.49 -3.30
N ARG A 106 -5.67 9.19 -2.81
CA ARG A 106 -5.98 9.30 -1.39
C ARG A 106 -7.43 8.88 -1.11
N VAL A 107 -7.67 8.33 0.07
CA VAL A 107 -8.97 7.94 0.59
C VAL A 107 -9.15 8.61 1.95
N ASP A 108 -9.94 9.68 1.97
CA ASP A 108 -10.18 10.47 3.18
C ASP A 108 -11.20 9.79 4.11
N GLY A 109 -11.08 10.07 5.41
CA GLY A 109 -11.93 9.47 6.44
C GLY A 109 -11.61 8.00 6.74
N ALA A 110 -10.60 7.43 6.07
CA ALA A 110 -10.15 6.08 6.30
C ALA A 110 -9.05 6.06 7.38
N ASP A 111 -9.31 5.36 8.48
CA ASP A 111 -8.28 4.99 9.48
C ASP A 111 -8.45 3.54 9.99
N ALA A 112 -9.38 2.79 9.39
CA ALA A 112 -9.75 1.43 9.83
C ALA A 112 -9.66 0.36 8.74
N MET A 113 -9.14 0.68 7.55
CA MET A 113 -9.24 -0.19 6.35
C MET A 113 -10.68 -0.68 6.10
N ASP A 114 -11.65 0.21 6.29
CA ASP A 114 -13.08 0.00 6.01
C ASP A 114 -13.38 -0.09 4.49
N PHE A 115 -12.37 0.20 3.68
CA PHE A 115 -12.33 -0.02 2.24
C PHE A 115 -11.27 -1.07 1.87
N ASP A 116 -11.41 -1.65 0.68
CA ASP A 116 -10.43 -2.60 0.11
C ASP A 116 -9.43 -1.86 -0.80
N PRO A 117 -8.13 -1.80 -0.44
CA PRO A 117 -7.11 -1.15 -1.26
C PRO A 117 -6.92 -1.76 -2.65
N LEU A 118 -7.05 -3.07 -2.79
CA LEU A 118 -6.90 -3.74 -4.10
C LEU A 118 -8.11 -3.47 -4.99
N ARG A 119 -9.31 -3.43 -4.43
CA ARG A 119 -10.49 -2.95 -5.15
C ARG A 119 -10.34 -1.51 -5.58
N THR A 120 -9.88 -0.65 -4.68
CA THR A 120 -9.65 0.78 -4.98
C THR A 120 -8.63 0.96 -6.10
N LEU A 121 -7.53 0.21 -6.08
CA LEU A 121 -6.56 0.18 -7.18
C LEU A 121 -7.23 -0.15 -8.53
N ARG A 122 -8.04 -1.20 -8.57
CA ARG A 122 -8.72 -1.63 -9.80
C ARG A 122 -9.74 -0.61 -10.30
N ASP A 123 -10.48 0.03 -9.39
CA ASP A 123 -11.56 0.95 -9.76
C ASP A 123 -11.03 2.31 -10.19
N ARG A 124 -9.96 2.79 -9.53
CA ARG A 124 -9.34 4.11 -9.79
C ARG A 124 -8.20 4.08 -10.81
N MET A 125 -7.79 2.90 -11.26
CA MET A 125 -6.80 2.70 -12.33
C MET A 125 -7.21 1.50 -13.21
N PRO A 126 -8.29 1.60 -14.01
CA PRO A 126 -8.88 0.46 -14.72
C PRO A 126 -7.92 -0.32 -15.63
N GLU A 127 -6.90 0.34 -16.19
CA GLU A 127 -5.85 -0.26 -17.00
C GLU A 127 -5.02 -1.31 -16.23
N VAL A 128 -5.00 -1.24 -14.90
CA VAL A 128 -4.32 -2.20 -14.03
C VAL A 128 -5.09 -3.52 -13.94
N LYS A 129 -6.40 -3.58 -14.20
CA LYS A 129 -7.21 -4.80 -14.01
C LYS A 129 -6.63 -6.02 -14.73
N ALA A 130 -6.16 -5.85 -15.97
CA ALA A 130 -5.56 -6.91 -16.76
C ALA A 130 -4.08 -7.20 -16.40
N GLN A 131 -3.45 -6.36 -15.59
CA GLN A 131 -2.01 -6.37 -15.28
C GLN A 131 -1.75 -6.26 -13.78
N ILE A 132 -2.68 -6.68 -12.94
CA ILE A 132 -2.59 -6.44 -11.49
C ILE A 132 -1.43 -7.20 -10.86
N GLY A 133 -1.07 -8.37 -11.40
CA GLY A 133 0.14 -9.11 -11.01
C GLY A 133 1.42 -8.31 -11.18
N ARG A 134 1.43 -7.36 -12.11
CA ARG A 134 2.55 -6.44 -12.31
C ARG A 134 2.60 -5.32 -11.30
N GLN A 135 1.55 -5.05 -10.54
CA GLN A 135 1.56 -3.90 -9.63
C GLN A 135 2.14 -4.25 -8.28
N THR A 136 2.91 -3.32 -7.75
CA THR A 136 3.14 -3.22 -6.32
C THR A 136 2.17 -2.18 -5.77
N LEU A 137 1.54 -2.45 -4.62
CA LEU A 137 0.62 -1.54 -3.94
C LEU A 137 1.12 -1.29 -2.51
N ILE A 138 1.23 -0.02 -2.13
CA ILE A 138 1.58 0.42 -0.78
C ILE A 138 0.45 1.30 -0.25
N VAL A 139 0.03 1.05 0.97
CA VAL A 139 -1.07 1.70 1.69
C VAL A 139 -0.45 2.40 2.89
N VAL A 140 -0.63 3.71 2.98
CA VAL A 140 0.08 4.55 3.95
C VAL A 140 -0.92 5.32 4.81
N ARG A 141 -0.80 5.20 6.12
CA ARG A 141 -1.52 6.06 7.07
C ARG A 141 -0.92 7.47 7.01
N GLU A 142 -1.76 8.48 6.79
CA GLU A 142 -1.42 9.88 7.01
C GLU A 142 -2.49 10.66 7.81
N THR A 143 -2.12 11.86 8.26
CA THR A 143 -3.02 12.87 8.80
C THR A 143 -2.99 14.08 7.87
N LEU A 144 -4.17 14.61 7.53
CA LEU A 144 -4.28 15.85 6.80
C LEU A 144 -3.81 17.04 7.63
N PRO A 145 -3.40 18.17 7.02
CA PRO A 145 -3.05 19.38 7.77
C PRO A 145 -4.16 19.88 8.70
N THR A 146 -5.41 19.52 8.41
CA THR A 146 -6.61 19.82 9.18
C THR A 146 -6.83 18.89 10.38
N GLY A 147 -6.06 17.80 10.49
CA GLY A 147 -6.05 16.88 11.64
C GLY A 147 -6.78 15.55 11.40
N GLU A 148 -7.57 15.44 10.34
CA GLU A 148 -8.31 14.21 10.01
C GLU A 148 -7.37 13.12 9.48
N PRO A 149 -7.65 11.84 9.82
CA PRO A 149 -6.91 10.73 9.25
C PRO A 149 -7.28 10.50 7.79
N THR A 150 -6.33 9.96 7.05
CA THR A 150 -6.49 9.58 5.65
C THR A 150 -5.56 8.44 5.29
N ILE A 151 -5.89 7.74 4.21
CA ILE A 151 -5.02 6.71 3.63
C ILE A 151 -4.55 7.14 2.25
N VAL A 152 -3.26 7.02 2.00
CA VAL A 152 -2.67 7.18 0.67
C VAL A 152 -2.36 5.81 0.09
N LEU A 153 -2.74 5.61 -1.17
CA LEU A 153 -2.36 4.44 -1.96
C LEU A 153 -1.27 4.84 -2.96
N LEU A 154 -0.14 4.14 -2.96
CA LEU A 154 0.95 4.29 -3.92
C LEU A 154 1.03 3.04 -4.79
N THR A 155 1.23 3.20 -6.09
CA THR A 155 1.40 2.06 -6.99
C THR A 155 2.31 2.34 -8.18
N ASN A 156 2.95 1.28 -8.65
CA ASN A 156 3.68 1.24 -9.90
C ASN A 156 3.73 -0.20 -10.45
N PRO A 157 3.81 -0.36 -11.78
CA PRO A 157 4.10 -1.65 -12.36
C PRO A 157 5.55 -2.04 -12.07
N ALA A 158 5.83 -3.33 -11.93
CA ALA A 158 7.16 -3.90 -11.83
C ALA A 158 7.98 -3.52 -13.06
N SER A 159 9.24 -3.16 -12.82
CA SER A 159 10.25 -2.91 -13.86
C SER A 159 11.41 -3.89 -13.79
N GLY A 160 11.21 -5.04 -13.12
CA GLY A 160 12.25 -6.02 -12.83
C GLY A 160 13.10 -5.66 -11.61
N GLN A 161 13.94 -6.62 -11.17
CA GLN A 161 14.81 -6.45 -10.01
C GLN A 161 15.96 -5.45 -10.30
N GLY A 162 16.44 -4.75 -9.28
CA GLY A 162 17.58 -3.81 -9.38
C GLY A 162 17.21 -2.34 -9.20
N ARG A 163 18.01 -1.43 -9.77
CA ARG A 163 17.94 0.02 -9.46
C ARG A 163 16.57 0.67 -9.75
N GLY A 164 15.81 0.16 -10.72
CA GLY A 164 14.47 0.65 -11.07
C GLY A 164 13.32 -0.02 -10.31
N SER A 165 13.59 -1.06 -9.51
CA SER A 165 12.55 -1.84 -8.82
C SER A 165 11.69 -0.95 -7.91
N PHE A 166 10.39 -1.27 -7.89
CA PHE A 166 9.38 -0.70 -7.01
C PHE A 166 8.92 -1.71 -5.94
N ALA A 167 9.79 -2.62 -5.50
CA ALA A 167 9.48 -3.50 -4.38
C ALA A 167 9.23 -2.69 -3.10
N VAL A 168 8.25 -3.10 -2.28
CA VAL A 168 7.82 -2.42 -1.06
C VAL A 168 8.99 -2.14 -0.12
N GLU A 169 9.93 -3.07 -0.01
CA GLU A 169 11.13 -3.01 0.84
C GLU A 169 12.06 -1.84 0.50
N ARG A 170 11.91 -1.22 -0.68
CA ARG A 170 12.66 -0.02 -1.06
C ARG A 170 12.04 1.28 -0.54
N PHE A 171 10.79 1.20 -0.07
CA PHE A 171 10.01 2.32 0.44
C PHE A 171 9.88 2.30 1.95
N ILE A 172 9.97 1.13 2.56
CA ILE A 172 9.78 0.96 3.99
C ILE A 172 11.09 0.68 4.72
N ARG A 173 11.12 0.95 6.02
CA ARG A 173 12.20 0.62 6.95
C ARG A 173 11.60 0.23 8.30
N SER A 174 12.41 -0.43 9.14
CA SER A 174 12.07 -0.62 10.54
C SER A 174 12.07 0.73 11.27
N GLY A 175 11.10 0.92 12.17
CA GLY A 175 10.96 2.15 12.96
C GLY A 175 10.15 3.22 12.22
N CYS A 176 9.35 3.95 12.99
CA CYS A 176 8.44 5.01 12.52
C CYS A 176 8.85 6.39 13.04
N ASP A 177 10.14 6.55 13.35
CA ASP A 177 10.78 7.76 13.86
C ASP A 177 11.08 8.80 12.77
#